data_AF-A0A973F4D7-F1
#
_entry.id   AF-A0A973F4D7-F1
#
_cell.length_a   1.000
_cell.length_b   1.000
_cell.length_c   1.000
_cell.angle_alpha   90.00
_cell.angle_beta   90.00
_cell.angle_gamma   90.00
#
_symmetry.space_group_name_H-M   'P 1'
#
loop_
_entity.id
_entity.type
_entity.pdbx_description
1 polymer ?
#
loop_
_entity_poly.entity_id
_entity_poly.type
_entity_poly.pdbx_seq_one_letter_code
_entity_poly.pdbx_strand_id
1 'polypeptide(L)'
;MKTKLLKQKKVLIIILSVLILGALVFVLTFFYQYFRLKLRINHLNISKVFLTSDPSLYSIENGSVLRDGKKIGYFSNQDIYRRVSSLGYFYRSEVEDPLFIGPEFSVSDYKESYDRFRNVYTKFMATSDIDDNFLPVNFLGSLISLHDVKKNFLSEPSEDKAKVLVNEYKKTLNHYSNDANEVLNKIKSLESDKFNLDATFFGSTTNSKIITDDFNLILKNADELKNEIFKRENLNKNFSLYTFIPNIKINKLENVLINDSDILSKDNMNLKDLYKVRDYQFQKSFIVNSSCFMGNANTPQLMNYLYLNRDNSIKFYPKLSTNNFYRNNNAATAGANPSWVQVRDSNFYSCNDNEYQVNLLNMSEFHKNQSVLLDKIVNDNNYKKTKYSDYCLAIEKEFLQDDKYPTEVKLNMIKDCYGNIYKDQKLLSVELKNELLLRYLTLKNKTANFHFLLNRDFDLDNRVTDLENGKNINSEFYYYAYRNTYSLSFLNFSPAVWRINERPKYNLGTFTPSNRYTDYKSLHGAAN
;
A
#
# COMPACT_ATOMS: atom_id res chain seq x y z
N MET A 1 -36.83 51.26 -50.53
CA MET A 1 -37.21 49.81 -50.58
C MET A 1 -36.00 48.87 -50.69
N LYS A 2 -35.04 49.09 -51.61
CA LYS A 2 -33.83 48.25 -51.77
C LYS A 2 -32.94 48.12 -50.50
N THR A 3 -32.75 49.19 -49.73
CA THR A 3 -31.93 49.19 -48.51
C THR A 3 -32.51 48.35 -47.37
N LYS A 4 -33.84 48.33 -47.22
CA LYS A 4 -34.55 47.51 -46.20
C LYS A 4 -34.40 46.01 -46.50
N LEU A 5 -34.48 45.64 -47.78
CA LEU A 5 -34.34 44.27 -48.26
C LEU A 5 -32.90 43.74 -48.12
N LEU A 6 -31.90 44.61 -48.34
CA LEU A 6 -30.48 44.31 -48.11
C LEU A 6 -30.18 44.09 -46.61
N LYS A 7 -30.77 44.90 -45.73
CA LYS A 7 -30.62 44.75 -44.28
C LYS A 7 -31.25 43.44 -43.78
N GLN A 8 -32.43 43.07 -44.28
CA GLN A 8 -33.09 41.79 -43.97
C GLN A 8 -32.28 40.57 -44.44
N LYS A 9 -31.71 40.61 -45.65
CA LYS A 9 -30.83 39.54 -46.15
C LYS A 9 -29.57 39.36 -45.29
N LYS A 10 -28.93 40.46 -44.87
CA LYS A 10 -27.75 40.38 -43.98
C LYS A 10 -28.09 39.76 -42.62
N VAL A 11 -29.22 40.13 -42.02
CA VAL A 11 -29.69 39.55 -40.75
C VAL A 11 -29.98 38.06 -40.90
N LEU A 12 -30.64 37.64 -41.99
CA LEU A 12 -30.90 36.23 -42.27
C LEU A 12 -29.62 35.42 -42.41
N ILE A 13 -28.61 35.94 -43.15
CA ILE A 13 -27.31 35.27 -43.31
C ILE A 13 -26.61 35.12 -41.97
N ILE A 14 -26.62 36.15 -41.10
CA ILE A 14 -26.01 36.08 -39.76
C ILE A 14 -26.70 35.02 -38.91
N ILE A 15 -28.04 34.97 -38.90
CA ILE A 15 -28.80 33.96 -38.15
C ILE A 15 -28.49 32.56 -38.66
N LEU A 16 -28.46 32.37 -39.98
CA LEU A 16 -28.14 31.07 -40.59
C LEU A 16 -26.71 30.63 -40.25
N SER A 17 -25.74 31.55 -40.31
CA SER A 17 -24.35 31.29 -39.95
C SER A 17 -24.20 30.91 -38.47
N VAL A 18 -24.92 31.57 -37.57
CA VAL A 18 -24.92 31.23 -36.13
C VAL A 18 -25.55 29.86 -35.89
N LEU A 19 -26.65 29.53 -36.58
CA LEU A 19 -27.28 28.21 -36.49
C LEU A 19 -26.37 27.10 -37.03
N ILE A 20 -25.71 27.33 -38.17
CA ILE A 20 -24.76 26.38 -38.75
C ILE A 20 -23.56 26.20 -37.82
N LEU A 21 -22.99 27.28 -37.28
CA LEU A 21 -21.87 27.21 -36.35
C LEU A 21 -22.27 26.49 -35.05
N GLY A 22 -23.46 26.77 -34.52
CA GLY A 22 -24.00 26.08 -33.35
C GLY A 22 -24.20 24.59 -33.58
N ALA A 23 -24.76 24.21 -34.73
CA ALA A 23 -24.91 22.81 -35.13
C ALA A 23 -23.54 22.13 -35.29
N LEU A 24 -22.56 22.81 -35.88
CA LEU A 24 -21.22 22.28 -36.11
C LEU A 24 -20.45 22.10 -34.79
N VAL A 25 -20.53 23.06 -33.87
CA VAL A 25 -19.97 22.93 -32.51
C VAL A 25 -20.64 21.78 -31.75
N PHE A 26 -21.96 21.64 -31.85
CA PHE A 26 -22.69 20.55 -31.23
C PHE A 26 -22.22 19.19 -31.78
N VAL A 27 -22.15 19.04 -33.10
CA VAL A 27 -21.67 17.83 -33.78
C VAL A 27 -20.23 17.52 -33.39
N LEU A 28 -19.33 18.50 -33.41
CA LEU A 28 -17.92 18.30 -33.01
C LEU A 28 -17.80 17.89 -31.53
N THR A 29 -18.53 18.54 -30.63
CA THR A 29 -18.53 18.20 -29.21
C THR A 29 -19.06 16.77 -28.99
N PHE A 30 -20.09 16.39 -29.74
CA PHE A 30 -20.69 15.07 -29.68
C PHE A 30 -19.75 13.97 -30.22
N PHE A 31 -19.14 14.18 -31.39
CA PHE A 31 -18.15 13.27 -31.95
C PHE A 31 -16.90 13.17 -31.06
N TYR A 32 -16.47 14.28 -30.48
CA TYR A 32 -15.38 14.29 -29.51
C TYR A 32 -15.69 13.44 -28.28
N GLN A 33 -16.89 13.57 -27.71
CA GLN A 33 -17.35 12.73 -26.60
C GLN A 33 -17.41 11.24 -26.97
N TYR A 34 -17.98 10.91 -28.13
CA TYR A 34 -18.05 9.54 -28.62
C TYR A 34 -16.66 8.92 -28.88
N PHE A 35 -15.76 9.66 -29.54
CA PHE A 35 -14.42 9.16 -29.85
C PHE A 35 -13.61 8.96 -28.56
N ARG A 36 -13.71 9.90 -27.61
CA ARG A 36 -13.09 9.78 -26.29
C ARG A 36 -13.63 8.60 -25.50
N LEU A 37 -14.95 8.37 -25.56
CA LEU A 37 -15.60 7.21 -24.95
C LEU A 37 -15.06 5.91 -25.56
N LYS A 38 -15.12 5.78 -26.88
CA LYS A 38 -14.70 4.60 -27.62
C LYS A 38 -13.23 4.26 -27.40
N LEU A 39 -12.33 5.25 -27.46
CA LEU A 39 -10.90 5.07 -27.20
C LEU A 39 -10.62 4.49 -25.81
N ARG A 40 -11.40 4.92 -24.82
CA ARG A 40 -11.18 4.56 -23.42
C ARG A 40 -11.76 3.18 -23.04
N ILE A 41 -12.83 2.72 -23.70
CA ILE A 41 -13.35 1.34 -23.54
C ILE A 41 -12.72 0.33 -24.51
N ASN A 42 -11.90 0.75 -25.47
CA ASN A 42 -11.35 -0.11 -26.54
C ASN A 42 -10.53 -1.32 -26.04
N HIS A 43 -10.19 -1.36 -24.75
CA HIS A 43 -9.40 -2.40 -24.11
C HIS A 43 -10.15 -3.12 -22.97
N LEU A 44 -11.45 -2.84 -22.83
CA LEU A 44 -12.31 -3.46 -21.84
C LEU A 44 -13.02 -4.66 -22.44
N ASN A 45 -12.91 -5.77 -21.71
CA ASN A 45 -13.67 -6.99 -21.94
C ASN A 45 -14.38 -7.33 -20.62
N ILE A 46 -15.68 -7.10 -20.55
CA ILE A 46 -16.54 -7.41 -19.41
C ILE A 46 -17.68 -8.26 -19.93
N SER A 47 -17.74 -9.51 -19.48
CA SER A 47 -18.66 -10.52 -20.02
C SER A 47 -20.12 -10.31 -19.59
N LYS A 48 -20.35 -9.69 -18.43
CA LYS A 48 -21.69 -9.49 -17.86
C LYS A 48 -21.78 -8.12 -17.18
N VAL A 49 -22.80 -7.36 -17.54
CA VAL A 49 -23.13 -6.05 -16.99
C VAL A 49 -24.66 -5.97 -16.89
N PHE A 50 -25.17 -5.46 -15.77
CA PHE A 50 -26.61 -5.34 -15.52
C PHE A 50 -27.00 -3.89 -15.22
N LEU A 51 -28.12 -3.46 -15.81
CA LEU A 51 -28.67 -2.12 -15.58
C LEU A 51 -29.90 -2.22 -14.68
N THR A 52 -30.11 -1.23 -13.80
CA THR A 52 -31.33 -1.17 -12.99
C THR A 52 -32.52 -1.01 -13.94
N SER A 53 -33.53 -1.89 -13.78
CA SER A 53 -34.77 -1.93 -14.56
C SER A 53 -34.67 -2.43 -16.01
N ASP A 54 -33.57 -3.09 -16.40
CA ASP A 54 -33.47 -3.78 -17.69
C ASP A 54 -33.02 -5.24 -17.47
N PRO A 55 -33.84 -6.25 -17.83
CA PRO A 55 -33.48 -7.66 -17.65
C PRO A 55 -32.44 -8.17 -18.66
N SER A 56 -32.08 -7.36 -19.66
CA SER A 56 -31.14 -7.78 -20.71
C SER A 56 -29.73 -7.94 -20.16
N LEU A 57 -28.98 -8.89 -20.72
CA LEU A 57 -27.57 -9.09 -20.40
C LEU A 57 -26.73 -8.18 -21.28
N TYR A 58 -25.94 -7.29 -20.66
CA TYR A 58 -24.98 -6.47 -21.38
C TYR A 58 -23.56 -7.03 -21.27
N SER A 59 -22.75 -6.82 -22.30
CA SER A 59 -21.30 -7.05 -22.25
C SER A 59 -20.55 -5.92 -22.94
N ILE A 60 -19.27 -5.76 -22.60
CA ILE A 60 -18.36 -4.84 -23.27
C ILE A 60 -17.25 -5.68 -23.88
N GLU A 61 -17.04 -5.58 -25.18
CA GLU A 61 -15.97 -6.30 -25.88
C GLU A 61 -15.25 -5.35 -26.84
N ASN A 62 -13.94 -5.16 -26.64
CA ASN A 62 -13.10 -4.27 -27.46
C ASN A 62 -13.76 -2.90 -27.69
N GLY A 63 -14.32 -2.33 -26.63
CA GLY A 63 -15.02 -1.04 -26.66
C GLY A 63 -16.35 -1.00 -27.43
N SER A 64 -16.92 -2.15 -27.74
CA SER A 64 -18.30 -2.27 -28.21
C SER A 64 -19.19 -2.68 -27.05
N VAL A 65 -20.39 -2.11 -26.96
CA VAL A 65 -21.43 -2.59 -26.04
C VAL A 65 -22.30 -3.59 -26.79
N LEU A 66 -22.54 -4.73 -26.18
CA LEU A 66 -23.42 -5.77 -26.68
C LEU A 66 -24.61 -5.90 -25.72
N ARG A 67 -25.78 -6.15 -26.29
CA ARG A 67 -27.01 -6.52 -25.58
C ARG A 67 -27.40 -7.91 -26.06
N ASP A 68 -27.43 -8.87 -25.14
CA ASP A 68 -27.70 -10.28 -25.41
C ASP A 68 -26.84 -10.84 -26.55
N GLY A 69 -25.53 -10.49 -26.54
CA GLY A 69 -24.55 -10.89 -27.55
C GLY A 69 -24.62 -10.14 -28.88
N LYS A 70 -25.54 -9.17 -29.03
CA LYS A 70 -25.65 -8.34 -30.24
C LYS A 70 -25.11 -6.93 -30.00
N LYS A 71 -24.18 -6.50 -30.83
CA LYS A 71 -23.64 -5.13 -30.78
C LYS A 71 -24.75 -4.09 -30.97
N ILE A 72 -24.86 -3.15 -30.04
CA ILE A 72 -25.78 -2.02 -30.16
C ILE A 72 -25.05 -0.75 -30.62
N GLY A 73 -25.73 0.07 -31.43
CA GLY A 73 -25.20 1.34 -31.91
C GLY A 73 -25.30 2.44 -30.85
N TYR A 74 -24.22 3.22 -30.67
CA TYR A 74 -24.21 4.35 -29.73
C TYR A 74 -25.33 5.35 -30.01
N PHE A 75 -25.53 5.73 -31.28
CA PHE A 75 -26.51 6.75 -31.66
C PHE A 75 -27.96 6.30 -31.45
N SER A 76 -28.26 5.01 -31.63
CA SER A 76 -29.61 4.47 -31.45
C SER A 76 -29.95 4.10 -30.01
N ASN A 77 -28.93 3.92 -29.15
CA ASN A 77 -29.10 3.46 -27.77
C ASN A 77 -28.23 4.30 -26.81
N GLN A 78 -28.27 5.62 -26.97
CA GLN A 78 -27.31 6.51 -26.31
C GLN A 78 -27.31 6.39 -24.77
N ASP A 79 -28.49 6.32 -24.14
CA ASP A 79 -28.60 6.19 -22.69
C ASP A 79 -28.00 4.87 -22.18
N ILE A 80 -28.47 3.74 -22.73
CA ILE A 80 -27.98 2.39 -22.41
C ILE A 80 -26.46 2.32 -22.61
N TYR A 81 -25.96 2.78 -23.76
CA TYR A 81 -24.54 2.74 -24.06
C TYR A 81 -23.74 3.56 -23.04
N ARG A 82 -24.23 4.74 -22.65
CA ARG A 82 -23.58 5.58 -21.63
C ARG A 82 -23.56 4.89 -20.27
N ARG A 83 -24.69 4.32 -19.83
CA ARG A 83 -24.81 3.62 -18.54
C ARG A 83 -23.90 2.39 -18.46
N VAL A 84 -23.96 1.51 -19.47
CA VAL A 84 -23.08 0.32 -19.56
C VAL A 84 -21.62 0.74 -19.59
N SER A 85 -21.27 1.76 -20.38
CA SER A 85 -19.89 2.24 -20.45
C SER A 85 -19.42 2.82 -19.11
N SER A 86 -20.22 3.67 -18.46
CA SER A 86 -19.95 4.24 -17.13
C SER A 86 -19.65 3.15 -16.11
N LEU A 87 -20.51 2.13 -16.06
CA LEU A 87 -20.35 0.99 -15.17
C LEU A 87 -19.08 0.19 -15.51
N GLY A 88 -18.77 0.02 -16.80
CA GLY A 88 -17.52 -0.59 -17.26
C GLY A 88 -16.27 0.18 -16.84
N TYR A 89 -16.30 1.52 -16.80
CA TYR A 89 -15.20 2.31 -16.27
C TYR A 89 -15.05 2.18 -14.77
N PHE A 90 -16.17 2.22 -14.04
CA PHE A 90 -16.15 2.06 -12.60
C PHE A 90 -15.58 0.68 -12.23
N TYR A 91 -16.02 -0.38 -12.93
CA TYR A 91 -15.44 -1.72 -12.84
C TYR A 91 -13.93 -1.71 -13.08
N ARG A 92 -13.49 -1.09 -14.19
CA ARG A 92 -12.07 -1.00 -14.54
C ARG A 92 -11.26 -0.29 -13.45
N SER A 93 -11.76 0.83 -12.93
CA SER A 93 -11.06 1.57 -11.86
C SER A 93 -10.92 0.72 -10.61
N GLU A 94 -11.91 -0.11 -10.28
CA GLU A 94 -11.81 -0.98 -9.11
C GLU A 94 -10.82 -2.12 -9.26
N VAL A 95 -10.64 -2.59 -10.51
CA VAL A 95 -9.70 -3.64 -10.87
C VAL A 95 -8.27 -3.10 -10.98
N GLU A 96 -8.06 -1.95 -11.63
CA GLU A 96 -6.70 -1.42 -11.90
C GLU A 96 -6.15 -0.47 -10.83
N ASP A 97 -7.01 0.20 -10.06
CA ASP A 97 -6.64 1.09 -8.96
C ASP A 97 -7.62 0.92 -7.79
N PRO A 98 -7.54 -0.20 -7.06
CA PRO A 98 -8.43 -0.44 -5.92
C PRO A 98 -8.38 0.69 -4.88
N LEU A 99 -9.54 1.01 -4.30
CA LEU A 99 -9.65 1.88 -3.14
C LEU A 99 -9.79 1.04 -1.86
N PHE A 100 -8.98 1.38 -0.85
CA PHE A 100 -8.79 0.68 0.43
C PHE A 100 -8.23 -0.74 0.37
N ILE A 101 -8.82 -1.61 -0.45
CA ILE A 101 -8.46 -3.03 -0.55
C ILE A 101 -8.32 -3.47 -2.00
N GLY A 102 -7.20 -4.14 -2.29
CA GLY A 102 -6.92 -4.74 -3.59
C GLY A 102 -7.26 -6.23 -3.66
N PRO A 103 -7.19 -6.83 -4.85
CA PRO A 103 -7.48 -8.25 -5.07
C PRO A 103 -6.53 -9.20 -4.32
N GLU A 104 -5.36 -8.74 -3.91
CA GLU A 104 -4.36 -9.46 -3.11
C GLU A 104 -4.73 -9.59 -1.62
N PHE A 105 -5.81 -8.95 -1.15
CA PHE A 105 -6.16 -8.90 0.26
C PHE A 105 -6.90 -10.18 0.70
N SER A 106 -6.26 -11.01 1.53
CA SER A 106 -6.87 -12.22 2.10
C SER A 106 -7.83 -11.87 3.24
N VAL A 107 -9.14 -11.79 2.95
CA VAL A 107 -10.14 -11.39 3.96
C VAL A 107 -10.33 -12.43 5.07
N SER A 108 -10.14 -13.74 4.79
CA SER A 108 -10.34 -14.80 5.78
C SER A 108 -9.30 -14.69 6.89
N ASP A 109 -8.03 -14.66 6.50
CA ASP A 109 -6.91 -14.59 7.44
C ASP A 109 -6.92 -13.23 8.15
N TYR A 110 -7.26 -12.17 7.41
CA TYR A 110 -7.44 -10.84 7.97
C TYR A 110 -8.52 -10.78 9.05
N LYS A 111 -9.69 -11.40 8.79
CA LYS A 111 -10.80 -11.41 9.75
C LYS A 111 -10.40 -12.11 11.05
N GLU A 112 -9.74 -13.26 10.96
CA GLU A 112 -9.24 -13.96 12.14
C GLU A 112 -8.27 -13.09 12.94
N SER A 113 -7.28 -12.49 12.27
CA SER A 113 -6.34 -11.56 12.91
C SER A 113 -7.03 -10.35 13.52
N TYR A 114 -8.02 -9.77 12.84
CA TYR A 114 -8.80 -8.63 13.33
C TYR A 114 -9.62 -8.99 14.56
N ASP A 115 -10.28 -10.15 14.56
CA ASP A 115 -11.09 -10.60 15.70
C ASP A 115 -10.18 -10.84 16.93
N ARG A 116 -8.99 -11.42 16.73
CA ARG A 116 -7.96 -11.55 17.77
C ARG A 116 -7.50 -10.18 18.28
N PHE A 117 -7.08 -9.29 17.38
CA PHE A 117 -6.66 -7.93 17.69
C PHE A 117 -7.71 -7.20 18.53
N ARG A 118 -8.97 -7.20 18.06
CA ARG A 118 -10.09 -6.54 18.72
C ARG A 118 -10.34 -7.11 20.11
N ASN A 119 -10.22 -8.43 20.29
CA ASN A 119 -10.37 -9.06 21.60
C ASN A 119 -9.26 -8.63 22.56
N VAL A 120 -7.99 -8.63 22.12
CA VAL A 120 -6.85 -8.18 22.93
C VAL A 120 -6.98 -6.70 23.28
N TYR A 121 -7.34 -5.87 22.30
CA TYR A 121 -7.57 -4.44 22.50
C TYR A 121 -8.70 -4.18 23.51
N THR A 122 -9.83 -4.87 23.39
CA THR A 122 -10.96 -4.73 24.33
C THR A 122 -10.54 -5.09 25.76
N LYS A 123 -9.74 -6.14 25.94
CA LYS A 123 -9.20 -6.50 27.26
C LYS A 123 -8.25 -5.43 27.78
N PHE A 124 -7.32 -4.96 26.93
CA PHE A 124 -6.40 -3.88 27.30
C PHE A 124 -7.16 -2.67 27.82
N MET A 125 -8.15 -2.19 27.05
CA MET A 125 -9.00 -1.06 27.43
C MET A 125 -9.76 -1.29 28.74
N ALA A 126 -10.23 -2.51 29.00
CA ALA A 126 -10.94 -2.83 30.24
C ALA A 126 -10.01 -2.92 31.46
N THR A 127 -8.74 -3.28 31.25
CA THR A 127 -7.74 -3.44 32.32
C THR A 127 -6.90 -2.19 32.56
N SER A 128 -6.84 -1.27 31.59
CA SER A 128 -6.09 -0.04 31.71
C SER A 128 -6.97 1.06 32.28
N ASP A 129 -6.48 1.84 33.25
CA ASP A 129 -7.10 3.11 33.67
C ASP A 129 -6.97 4.23 32.60
N ILE A 130 -6.71 3.83 31.36
CA ILE A 130 -6.35 4.64 30.20
C ILE A 130 -7.64 4.67 29.35
N ASP A 131 -8.39 5.78 29.40
CA ASP A 131 -9.70 5.97 28.71
C ASP A 131 -9.53 6.37 27.24
N ASP A 132 -9.33 5.39 26.35
CA ASP A 132 -8.42 5.67 25.25
C ASP A 132 -8.67 4.86 23.96
N ASN A 133 -9.53 5.44 23.11
CA ASN A 133 -9.77 5.01 21.72
C ASN A 133 -8.62 5.42 20.79
N PHE A 134 -7.48 4.75 20.89
CA PHE A 134 -6.32 5.14 20.07
C PHE A 134 -6.09 4.31 18.82
N LEU A 135 -6.59 3.08 18.76
CA LEU A 135 -6.39 2.25 17.58
C LEU A 135 -7.60 2.36 16.64
N PRO A 136 -7.40 2.31 15.31
CA PRO A 136 -8.48 2.48 14.35
C PRO A 136 -9.31 1.21 14.17
N VAL A 137 -9.91 0.73 15.27
CA VAL A 137 -10.65 -0.54 15.33
C VAL A 137 -11.84 -0.55 14.38
N ASN A 138 -12.53 0.59 14.23
CA ASN A 138 -13.70 0.68 13.37
C ASN A 138 -13.29 0.70 11.90
N PHE A 139 -12.25 1.46 11.56
CA PHE A 139 -11.70 1.48 10.20
C PHE A 139 -11.20 0.11 9.78
N LEU A 140 -10.38 -0.56 10.61
CA LEU A 140 -9.89 -1.91 10.34
C LEU A 140 -11.05 -2.90 10.15
N GLY A 141 -12.06 -2.86 11.01
CA GLY A 141 -13.25 -3.71 10.88
C GLY A 141 -14.04 -3.46 9.58
N SER A 142 -14.13 -2.20 9.13
CA SER A 142 -14.85 -1.84 7.91
C SER A 142 -14.21 -2.39 6.62
N LEU A 143 -12.92 -2.76 6.64
CA LEU A 143 -12.26 -3.40 5.50
C LEU A 143 -12.87 -4.77 5.17
N ILE A 144 -13.39 -5.49 6.16
CA ILE A 144 -14.04 -6.81 5.98
C ILE A 144 -15.34 -6.66 5.20
N SER A 145 -16.23 -5.75 5.63
CA SER A 145 -17.50 -5.53 4.92
C SER A 145 -17.28 -4.94 3.53
N LEU A 146 -16.29 -4.04 3.38
CA LEU A 146 -15.93 -3.49 2.08
C LEU A 146 -15.46 -4.57 1.10
N HIS A 147 -14.71 -5.57 1.57
CA HIS A 147 -14.28 -6.68 0.74
C HIS A 147 -15.45 -7.45 0.14
N ASP A 148 -16.44 -7.80 0.96
CA ASP A 148 -17.59 -8.57 0.49
C ASP A 148 -18.42 -7.81 -0.53
N VAL A 149 -18.65 -6.51 -0.28
CA VAL A 149 -19.36 -5.63 -1.22
C VAL A 149 -18.59 -5.49 -2.53
N LYS A 150 -17.26 -5.30 -2.46
CA LYS A 150 -16.40 -5.19 -3.64
C LYS A 150 -16.38 -6.48 -4.45
N LYS A 151 -16.22 -7.64 -3.80
CA LYS A 151 -16.26 -8.95 -4.45
C LYS A 151 -17.58 -9.18 -5.17
N ASN A 152 -18.70 -8.84 -4.53
CA ASN A 152 -20.03 -8.95 -5.12
C ASN A 152 -20.15 -8.08 -6.39
N PHE A 153 -19.70 -6.83 -6.33
CA PHE A 153 -19.66 -5.94 -7.50
C PHE A 153 -18.77 -6.47 -8.63
N LEU A 154 -17.54 -6.91 -8.33
CA LEU A 154 -16.60 -7.38 -9.35
C LEU A 154 -17.04 -8.69 -10.02
N SER A 155 -17.78 -9.55 -9.30
CA SER A 155 -18.29 -10.80 -9.87
C SER A 155 -19.45 -10.59 -10.86
N GLU A 156 -20.27 -9.58 -10.62
CA GLU A 156 -21.48 -9.31 -11.40
C GLU A 156 -21.78 -7.79 -11.38
N PRO A 157 -21.09 -7.01 -12.22
CA PRO A 157 -21.20 -5.55 -12.23
C PRO A 157 -22.63 -5.11 -12.54
N SER A 158 -23.22 -4.35 -11.62
CA SER A 158 -24.54 -3.73 -11.80
C SER A 158 -24.57 -2.33 -11.22
N GLU A 159 -25.50 -1.49 -11.69
CA GLU A 159 -25.68 -0.13 -11.15
C GLU A 159 -26.01 -0.13 -9.67
N ASP A 160 -26.84 -1.07 -9.22
CA ASP A 160 -27.22 -1.18 -7.80
C ASP A 160 -26.06 -1.64 -6.94
N LYS A 161 -25.28 -2.65 -7.39
CA LYS A 161 -24.06 -3.04 -6.67
C LYS A 161 -22.99 -1.95 -6.68
N ALA A 162 -22.90 -1.15 -7.75
CA ALA A 162 -22.01 0.00 -7.80
C ALA A 162 -22.41 1.08 -6.79
N LYS A 163 -23.71 1.37 -6.65
CA LYS A 163 -24.21 2.29 -5.61
C LYS A 163 -23.90 1.77 -4.20
N VAL A 164 -24.10 0.48 -3.95
CA VAL A 164 -23.78 -0.16 -2.66
C VAL A 164 -22.28 -0.05 -2.37
N LEU A 165 -21.42 -0.31 -3.36
CA LEU A 165 -19.97 -0.19 -3.20
C LEU A 165 -19.53 1.26 -2.90
N VAL A 166 -20.09 2.26 -3.60
CA VAL A 166 -19.81 3.68 -3.31
C VAL A 166 -20.23 4.05 -1.89
N ASN A 167 -21.38 3.56 -1.42
CA ASN A 167 -21.83 3.81 -0.05
C ASN A 167 -20.91 3.15 0.98
N GLU A 168 -20.43 1.93 0.71
CA GLU A 168 -19.48 1.25 1.60
C GLU A 168 -18.12 1.95 1.63
N TYR A 169 -17.66 2.56 0.53
CA TYR A 169 -16.50 3.46 0.55
C TYR A 169 -16.70 4.66 1.45
N LYS A 170 -17.85 5.32 1.38
CA LYS A 170 -18.16 6.48 2.23
C LYS A 170 -18.18 6.08 3.71
N LYS A 171 -18.76 4.92 4.02
CA LYS A 171 -18.77 4.37 5.38
C LYS A 171 -17.35 4.05 5.89
N THR A 172 -16.54 3.38 5.07
CA THR A 172 -15.14 3.06 5.38
C THR A 172 -14.30 4.33 5.59
N LEU A 173 -14.49 5.35 4.73
CA LEU A 173 -13.86 6.65 4.88
C LEU A 173 -14.28 7.34 6.19
N ASN A 174 -15.57 7.30 6.53
CA ASN A 174 -16.05 7.91 7.78
C ASN A 174 -15.40 7.24 9.00
N HIS A 175 -15.26 5.91 9.00
CA HIS A 175 -14.53 5.21 10.07
C HIS A 175 -13.05 5.61 10.09
N TYR A 176 -12.39 5.67 8.93
CA TYR A 176 -11.00 6.15 8.81
C TYR A 176 -10.81 7.55 9.40
N SER A 177 -11.69 8.50 9.05
CA SER A 177 -11.59 9.88 9.54
C SER A 177 -11.98 10.03 11.00
N ASN A 178 -12.99 9.29 11.46
CA ASN A 178 -13.47 9.39 12.85
C ASN A 178 -12.43 8.82 13.80
N ASP A 179 -11.92 7.61 13.53
CA ASP A 179 -10.88 7.00 14.36
C ASP A 179 -9.64 7.91 14.43
N ALA A 180 -9.25 8.55 13.32
CA ALA A 180 -8.14 9.51 13.30
C ALA A 180 -8.42 10.79 14.13
N ASN A 181 -9.64 11.31 14.07
CA ASN A 181 -10.03 12.49 14.85
C ASN A 181 -10.15 12.18 16.35
N GLU A 182 -10.67 11.01 16.72
CA GLU A 182 -10.77 10.56 18.11
C GLU A 182 -9.39 10.54 18.77
N VAL A 183 -8.41 9.92 18.10
CA VAL A 183 -7.01 9.95 18.52
C VAL A 183 -6.50 11.38 18.67
N LEU A 184 -6.66 12.20 17.63
CA LEU A 184 -6.08 13.54 17.60
C LEU A 184 -6.64 14.42 18.72
N ASN A 185 -7.95 14.33 18.96
CA ASN A 185 -8.61 15.05 20.05
C ASN A 185 -8.10 14.57 21.41
N LYS A 186 -7.86 13.26 21.56
CA LYS A 186 -7.31 12.71 22.78
C LYS A 186 -5.89 13.21 23.05
N ILE A 187 -4.99 13.17 22.06
CA ILE A 187 -3.63 13.70 22.21
C ILE A 187 -3.65 15.16 22.64
N LYS A 188 -4.50 15.99 22.00
CA LYS A 188 -4.66 17.41 22.36
C LYS A 188 -5.18 17.60 23.79
N SER A 189 -6.09 16.75 24.25
CA SER A 189 -6.56 16.80 25.64
C SER A 189 -5.42 16.53 26.62
N LEU A 190 -4.56 15.55 26.32
CA LEU A 190 -3.43 15.17 27.15
C LEU A 190 -2.31 16.23 27.16
N GLU A 191 -2.12 16.96 26.05
CA GLU A 191 -1.21 18.12 25.98
C GLU A 191 -1.71 19.31 26.82
N SER A 192 -3.03 19.53 26.86
CA SER A 192 -3.63 20.67 27.57
C SER A 192 -3.48 20.59 29.10
N ASP A 193 -3.25 19.38 29.62
CA ASP A 193 -2.99 19.12 31.04
C ASP A 193 -1.52 19.41 31.46
N LYS A 194 -0.77 20.18 30.65
CA LYS A 194 0.60 20.69 30.88
C LYS A 194 1.70 19.63 30.97
N PHE A 195 1.48 18.42 30.48
CA PHE A 195 2.56 17.46 30.31
C PHE A 195 3.26 17.74 28.97
N ASN A 196 4.56 18.10 29.01
CA ASN A 196 5.40 17.91 27.83
C ASN A 196 5.56 16.40 27.66
N LEU A 197 4.77 15.84 26.74
CA LEU A 197 4.70 14.41 26.48
C LEU A 197 5.83 14.03 25.52
N ASP A 198 7.06 14.13 26.00
CA ASP A 198 8.24 13.60 25.33
C ASP A 198 8.49 12.18 25.83
N ALA A 199 8.49 11.20 24.94
CA ALA A 199 8.81 9.82 25.24
C ALA A 199 10.15 9.45 24.61
N THR A 200 11.10 9.01 25.44
CA THR A 200 12.37 8.45 24.98
C THR A 200 12.40 6.96 25.28
N PHE A 201 12.56 6.13 24.26
CA PHE A 201 12.60 4.68 24.40
C PHE A 201 13.67 4.10 23.48
N PHE A 202 14.62 3.34 24.05
CA PHE A 202 15.78 2.76 23.33
C PHE A 202 16.53 3.75 22.40
N GLY A 203 16.77 4.99 22.84
CA GLY A 203 17.51 5.99 22.06
C GLY A 203 16.70 6.66 20.95
N SER A 204 15.42 6.26 20.79
CA SER A 204 14.45 6.90 19.92
C SER A 204 13.58 7.88 20.72
N THR A 205 13.29 9.03 20.13
CA THR A 205 12.41 10.05 20.72
C THR A 205 11.15 10.22 19.90
N THR A 206 10.02 10.27 20.59
CA THR A 206 8.74 10.71 20.03
C THR A 206 8.10 11.73 20.95
N ASN A 207 7.32 12.63 20.39
CA ASN A 207 6.53 13.55 21.18
C ASN A 207 5.14 13.73 20.58
N SER A 208 4.25 14.30 21.40
CA SER A 208 2.87 14.58 21.03
C SER A 208 2.75 15.43 19.77
N LYS A 209 3.69 16.37 19.54
CA LYS A 209 3.74 17.15 18.29
C LYS A 209 3.94 16.29 17.05
N ILE A 210 4.88 15.33 17.07
CA ILE A 210 5.10 14.45 15.92
C ILE A 210 3.85 13.60 15.65
N ILE A 211 3.23 13.06 16.70
CA ILE A 211 2.02 12.26 16.56
C ILE A 211 0.87 13.12 16.02
N THR A 212 0.68 14.32 16.55
CA THR A 212 -0.29 15.31 16.05
C THR A 212 -0.07 15.64 14.57
N ASP A 213 1.18 15.89 14.16
CA ASP A 213 1.53 16.15 12.76
C ASP A 213 1.20 14.93 11.86
N ASP A 214 1.51 13.72 12.31
CA ASP A 214 1.20 12.48 11.60
C ASP A 214 -0.33 12.26 11.45
N PHE A 215 -1.13 12.56 12.49
CA PHE A 215 -2.59 12.48 12.42
C PHE A 215 -3.21 13.58 11.55
N ASN A 216 -2.64 14.78 11.54
CA ASN A 216 -3.04 15.82 10.59
C ASN A 216 -2.78 15.37 9.13
N LEU A 217 -1.69 14.64 8.87
CA LEU A 217 -1.45 14.01 7.56
C LEU A 217 -2.46 12.92 7.24
N ILE A 218 -2.83 12.08 8.20
CA ILE A 218 -3.87 11.05 8.05
C ILE A 218 -5.21 11.71 7.68
N LEU A 219 -5.60 12.80 8.35
CA LEU A 219 -6.83 13.54 8.05
C LEU A 219 -6.77 14.24 6.69
N LYS A 220 -5.62 14.82 6.31
CA LYS A 220 -5.40 15.33 4.95
C LYS A 220 -5.57 14.22 3.90
N ASN A 221 -5.09 13.01 4.19
CA ASN A 221 -5.31 11.86 3.32
C ASN A 221 -6.80 11.46 3.23
N ALA A 222 -7.57 11.61 4.32
CA ALA A 222 -9.02 11.38 4.31
C ALA A 222 -9.74 12.30 3.32
N ASP A 223 -9.34 13.57 3.23
CA ASP A 223 -9.89 14.52 2.25
C ASP A 223 -9.58 14.11 0.81
N GLU A 224 -8.37 13.61 0.53
CA GLU A 224 -8.05 13.08 -0.80
C GLU A 224 -8.83 11.81 -1.15
N LEU A 225 -9.02 10.91 -0.18
CA LEU A 225 -9.89 9.75 -0.32
C LEU A 225 -11.33 10.16 -0.60
N LYS A 226 -11.85 11.19 0.07
CA LYS A 226 -13.18 11.75 -0.18
C LYS A 226 -13.31 12.26 -1.61
N ASN A 227 -12.30 12.97 -2.10
CA ASN A 227 -12.25 13.45 -3.49
C ASN A 227 -12.24 12.29 -4.49
N GLU A 228 -11.50 11.22 -4.20
CA GLU A 228 -11.46 10.01 -5.03
C GLU A 228 -12.80 9.26 -5.04
N ILE A 229 -13.46 9.12 -3.89
CA ILE A 229 -14.82 8.54 -3.80
C ILE A 229 -15.81 9.38 -4.59
N PHE A 230 -15.74 10.71 -4.51
CA PHE A 230 -16.60 11.60 -5.28
C PHE A 230 -16.38 11.45 -6.80
N LYS A 231 -15.13 11.30 -7.23
CA LYS A 231 -14.80 11.01 -8.63
C LYS A 231 -15.42 9.68 -9.09
N ARG A 232 -15.31 8.63 -8.27
CA ARG A 232 -15.89 7.29 -8.55
C ARG A 232 -17.42 7.29 -8.54
N GLU A 233 -18.03 8.04 -7.62
CA GLU A 233 -19.47 8.26 -7.61
C GLU A 233 -19.96 8.96 -8.88
N ASN A 234 -19.20 9.96 -9.36
CA ASN A 234 -19.51 10.64 -10.61
C ASN A 234 -19.31 9.74 -11.83
N LEU A 235 -18.31 8.85 -11.84
CA LEU A 235 -18.19 7.82 -12.89
C LEU A 235 -19.44 6.97 -13.01
N ASN A 236 -20.04 6.61 -11.86
CA ASN A 236 -21.27 5.85 -11.78
C ASN A 236 -22.51 6.67 -12.22
N LYS A 237 -22.55 7.98 -11.93
CA LYS A 237 -23.72 8.84 -12.18
C LYS A 237 -23.71 9.57 -13.53
N ASN A 238 -22.57 10.07 -14.00
CA ASN A 238 -22.46 10.99 -15.12
C ASN A 238 -21.13 10.87 -15.88
N PHE A 239 -21.22 10.75 -17.20
CA PHE A 239 -20.09 10.57 -18.11
C PHE A 239 -19.19 11.81 -18.34
N SER A 240 -19.01 12.72 -17.36
CA SER A 240 -18.13 13.87 -17.54
C SER A 240 -16.76 13.64 -16.90
N LEU A 241 -15.74 13.49 -17.76
CA LEU A 241 -14.33 13.79 -17.51
C LEU A 241 -13.56 12.89 -16.50
N TYR A 242 -13.38 11.60 -16.81
CA TYR A 242 -12.30 10.83 -16.17
C TYR A 242 -11.26 10.31 -17.18
N THR A 243 -10.08 10.91 -17.20
CA THR A 243 -8.87 10.29 -17.78
C THR A 243 -8.13 9.63 -16.63
N PHE A 244 -8.34 8.34 -16.41
CA PHE A 244 -7.30 7.56 -15.74
C PHE A 244 -6.31 7.11 -16.81
N ILE A 245 -5.22 7.84 -16.92
CA ILE A 245 -3.97 7.27 -17.41
C ILE A 245 -3.11 7.25 -16.15
N PRO A 246 -2.79 6.09 -15.57
CA PRO A 246 -1.86 6.05 -14.46
C PRO A 246 -0.53 6.60 -14.99
N ASN A 247 -0.24 7.84 -14.60
CA ASN A 247 0.99 8.54 -14.93
C ASN A 247 2.07 7.95 -14.03
N ILE A 248 2.52 6.73 -14.38
CA ILE A 248 3.67 6.10 -13.75
C ILE A 248 4.85 6.95 -14.19
N LYS A 249 5.30 7.85 -13.32
CA LYS A 249 6.57 8.54 -13.51
C LYS A 249 7.65 7.47 -13.45
N ILE A 250 8.27 7.23 -14.60
CA ILE A 250 9.50 6.46 -14.69
C ILE A 250 10.57 7.34 -14.05
N ASN A 251 10.95 7.03 -12.82
CA ASN A 251 12.24 7.51 -12.34
C ASN A 251 13.29 6.85 -13.24
N LYS A 252 14.12 7.66 -13.90
CA LYS A 252 15.31 7.14 -14.58
C LYS A 252 16.09 6.34 -13.53
N LEU A 253 16.23 5.05 -13.77
CA LEU A 253 17.09 4.17 -12.99
C LEU A 253 18.51 4.71 -13.06
N GLU A 254 18.99 5.28 -11.96
CA GLU A 254 20.42 5.35 -11.74
C GLU A 254 20.91 3.92 -11.55
N ASN A 255 21.89 3.51 -12.35
CA ASN A 255 22.53 2.21 -12.24
C ASN A 255 23.24 2.14 -10.88
N VAL A 256 22.54 1.67 -9.84
CA VAL A 256 23.19 1.25 -8.59
C VAL A 256 23.86 -0.08 -8.89
N LEU A 257 25.09 -0.01 -9.39
CA LEU A 257 25.99 -1.16 -9.47
C LEU A 257 26.29 -1.60 -8.04
N ILE A 258 25.60 -2.65 -7.58
CA ILE A 258 26.00 -3.38 -6.39
C ILE A 258 27.24 -4.19 -6.81
N ASN A 259 28.41 -3.79 -6.35
CA ASN A 259 29.64 -4.53 -6.59
C ASN A 259 29.51 -5.93 -5.96
N ASP A 260 29.57 -6.98 -6.78
CA ASP A 260 29.55 -8.39 -6.36
C ASP A 260 30.67 -8.74 -5.35
N SER A 261 31.70 -7.88 -5.23
CA SER A 261 32.80 -8.03 -4.26
C SER A 261 32.41 -7.82 -2.79
N ASP A 262 31.22 -7.30 -2.50
CA ASP A 262 30.75 -7.03 -1.12
C ASP A 262 29.98 -8.19 -0.46
N ILE A 263 29.95 -9.36 -1.12
CA ILE A 263 29.28 -10.59 -0.66
C ILE A 263 30.36 -11.57 -0.18
N LEU A 264 30.63 -11.54 1.14
CA LEU A 264 31.61 -12.43 1.77
C LEU A 264 31.10 -13.88 1.87
N SER A 265 32.06 -14.80 1.76
CA SER A 265 31.95 -16.26 1.76
C SER A 265 31.39 -16.86 3.06
N LYS A 266 30.70 -17.98 2.88
CA LYS A 266 29.77 -18.71 3.76
C LYS A 266 30.22 -19.19 5.15
N ASP A 267 31.41 -18.87 5.65
CA ASP A 267 31.99 -19.69 6.72
C ASP A 267 31.91 -19.13 8.15
N ASN A 268 31.24 -19.94 8.98
CA ASN A 268 31.41 -20.17 10.42
C ASN A 268 31.10 -19.03 11.39
N MET A 269 29.92 -19.10 12.03
CA MET A 269 29.75 -18.66 13.42
C MET A 269 28.51 -19.33 14.09
N ASN A 270 28.55 -19.46 15.41
CA ASN A 270 27.68 -20.32 16.23
C ASN A 270 26.71 -19.54 17.17
N LEU A 271 25.52 -20.11 17.41
CA LEU A 271 24.24 -19.38 17.48
C LEU A 271 23.35 -19.76 18.69
N LYS A 272 23.17 -18.84 19.64
CA LYS A 272 22.07 -18.78 20.63
C LYS A 272 21.75 -17.30 20.86
N ASP A 273 20.72 -16.73 20.23
CA ASP A 273 19.32 -16.61 20.68
C ASP A 273 18.51 -15.88 19.59
N LEU A 274 17.23 -16.21 19.33
CA LEU A 274 16.22 -15.34 18.67
C LEU A 274 14.83 -16.01 18.64
N TYR A 275 13.77 -15.20 18.82
CA TYR A 275 12.38 -15.61 19.05
C TYR A 275 11.60 -15.87 17.74
N LYS A 276 10.71 -16.88 17.79
CA LYS A 276 9.76 -17.24 16.72
C LYS A 276 8.69 -16.16 16.55
N VAL A 277 8.52 -15.61 15.34
CA VAL A 277 7.18 -15.21 14.88
C VAL A 277 6.42 -16.52 14.72
N ARG A 278 5.61 -16.91 15.71
CA ARG A 278 5.15 -18.29 15.89
C ARG A 278 4.46 -18.92 14.66
N ASP A 279 3.95 -18.11 13.73
CA ASP A 279 3.05 -18.60 12.68
C ASP A 279 3.44 -18.24 11.24
N TYR A 280 4.55 -17.53 11.00
CA TYR A 280 4.99 -17.22 9.63
C TYR A 280 6.41 -17.69 9.33
N GLN A 281 6.50 -18.69 8.47
CA GLN A 281 7.73 -19.24 7.92
C GLN A 281 8.02 -18.57 6.57
N PHE A 282 9.00 -17.67 6.51
CA PHE A 282 9.43 -17.11 5.22
C PHE A 282 10.20 -18.19 4.45
N GLN A 283 10.12 -18.23 3.13
CA GLN A 283 10.78 -19.30 2.38
C GLN A 283 12.24 -19.01 2.00
N LYS A 284 12.67 -17.73 2.03
CA LYS A 284 13.99 -17.29 1.57
C LYS A 284 14.50 -16.09 2.35
N SER A 285 15.80 -15.81 2.20
CA SER A 285 16.49 -14.65 2.73
C SER A 285 16.48 -13.48 1.76
N PHE A 286 16.05 -12.31 2.24
CA PHE A 286 15.85 -11.11 1.45
C PHE A 286 16.73 -9.95 1.92
N ILE A 287 17.26 -9.19 0.97
CA ILE A 287 17.94 -7.91 1.21
C ILE A 287 16.90 -6.78 1.09
N VAL A 288 16.64 -6.10 2.20
CA VAL A 288 15.65 -5.02 2.31
C VAL A 288 16.36 -3.76 2.80
N ASN A 289 16.01 -2.61 2.23
CA ASN A 289 16.55 -1.34 2.71
C ASN A 289 15.88 -0.95 4.03
N SER A 290 16.65 -0.36 4.94
CA SER A 290 16.09 0.22 6.15
C SER A 290 16.93 1.40 6.63
N SER A 291 16.22 2.43 7.10
CA SER A 291 16.78 3.63 7.72
C SER A 291 17.41 3.38 9.09
N CYS A 292 17.05 2.29 9.77
CA CYS A 292 17.60 1.91 11.07
C CYS A 292 19.10 1.62 11.04
N PHE A 293 19.67 1.40 9.86
CA PHE A 293 20.97 0.79 9.70
C PHE A 293 21.90 1.60 8.78
N MET A 294 21.59 2.87 8.52
CA MET A 294 22.50 3.70 7.74
C MET A 294 23.76 4.00 8.56
N GLY A 295 24.91 3.49 8.08
CA GLY A 295 26.20 4.09 8.41
C GLY A 295 26.23 5.55 7.90
N ASN A 296 27.08 6.38 8.51
CA ASN A 296 27.24 7.81 8.21
C ASN A 296 26.97 8.19 6.73
N ALA A 297 26.32 9.34 6.52
CA ALA A 297 25.90 9.90 5.23
C ALA A 297 26.98 9.94 4.12
N ASN A 298 28.27 9.82 4.49
CA ASN A 298 29.40 9.86 3.57
C ASN A 298 29.82 8.49 3.02
N THR A 299 29.20 7.40 3.49
CA THR A 299 29.38 6.05 2.97
C THR A 299 28.02 5.36 2.97
N PRO A 300 27.24 5.42 1.87
CA PRO A 300 26.01 4.65 1.73
C PRO A 300 26.39 3.18 1.51
N GLN A 301 26.97 2.54 2.51
CA GLN A 301 27.05 1.09 2.53
C GLN A 301 25.63 0.58 2.76
N LEU A 302 24.99 0.13 1.69
CA LEU A 302 23.79 -0.70 1.72
C LEU A 302 24.04 -1.84 2.72
N MET A 303 23.44 -1.74 3.90
CA MET A 303 23.54 -2.79 4.91
C MET A 303 22.58 -3.92 4.50
N ASN A 304 23.17 -4.99 3.98
CA ASN A 304 22.44 -6.16 3.50
C ASN A 304 21.98 -7.01 4.67
N TYR A 305 20.67 -7.26 4.77
CA TYR A 305 20.10 -8.22 5.72
C TYR A 305 19.63 -9.49 5.01
N LEU A 306 19.48 -10.55 5.79
CA LEU A 306 19.43 -11.93 5.31
C LEU A 306 18.54 -12.70 6.29
N TYR A 307 17.32 -13.07 5.88
CA TYR A 307 16.36 -13.80 6.72
C TYR A 307 16.36 -15.30 6.40
N LEU A 308 16.85 -16.17 7.28
CA LEU A 308 16.82 -17.62 7.04
C LEU A 308 15.64 -18.27 7.79
N ASN A 309 14.86 -19.10 7.08
CA ASN A 309 13.98 -20.09 7.68
C ASN A 309 14.66 -21.45 7.67
N ARG A 310 14.48 -22.25 8.72
CA ARG A 310 14.83 -23.66 8.68
C ARG A 310 13.95 -24.51 9.56
N ASP A 311 13.52 -25.62 8.96
CA ASP A 311 13.25 -26.85 9.67
C ASP A 311 14.48 -27.24 10.52
N ASN A 312 14.21 -27.29 11.83
CA ASN A 312 14.93 -27.92 12.93
C ASN A 312 16.44 -27.68 13.08
N SER A 313 16.77 -26.39 13.11
CA SER A 313 17.76 -25.71 13.98
C SER A 313 18.92 -25.00 13.26
N ILE A 314 18.72 -23.72 12.91
CA ILE A 314 19.76 -22.69 12.63
C ILE A 314 19.20 -21.30 13.03
N LYS A 315 20.07 -20.39 13.50
CA LYS A 315 19.77 -19.00 13.92
C LYS A 315 20.58 -17.95 13.10
N PHE A 316 20.46 -16.67 13.44
CA PHE A 316 20.68 -15.51 12.56
C PHE A 316 22.04 -14.77 12.72
N TYR A 317 22.58 -14.19 11.64
CA TYR A 317 23.63 -13.15 11.69
C TYR A 317 23.28 -11.96 10.78
N PRO A 318 23.30 -10.70 11.27
CA PRO A 318 23.39 -9.53 10.44
C PRO A 318 24.81 -9.42 9.85
N LYS A 319 24.94 -8.85 8.64
CA LYS A 319 26.24 -8.37 8.15
C LYS A 319 26.74 -7.34 9.17
N LEU A 320 27.86 -7.66 9.82
CA LEU A 320 28.56 -6.77 10.73
C LEU A 320 28.84 -5.47 9.97
N SER A 321 28.20 -4.38 10.36
CA SER A 321 28.91 -3.11 10.23
C SER A 321 30.20 -3.26 11.03
N THR A 322 31.27 -2.67 10.52
CA THR A 322 32.59 -2.68 11.15
C THR A 322 32.58 -2.03 12.54
N ASN A 323 31.46 -1.45 12.99
CA ASN A 323 31.43 -0.50 14.11
C ASN A 323 30.37 -0.81 15.20
N ASN A 324 30.21 -2.07 15.64
CA ASN A 324 29.54 -2.48 16.91
C ASN A 324 28.08 -2.97 16.86
N PHE A 325 27.81 -4.16 16.33
CA PHE A 325 26.50 -4.84 16.47
C PHE A 325 26.47 -5.96 17.51
N TYR A 326 27.63 -6.38 17.99
CA TYR A 326 27.80 -7.42 19.00
C TYR A 326 28.73 -6.92 20.10
N ARG A 327 28.42 -7.26 21.35
CA ARG A 327 29.36 -7.09 22.47
C ARG A 327 30.17 -8.38 22.61
N ASN A 328 31.49 -8.26 22.67
CA ASN A 328 32.32 -9.36 23.16
C ASN A 328 32.11 -9.45 24.67
N ASN A 329 31.39 -10.47 25.14
CA ASN A 329 31.16 -10.67 26.58
C ASN A 329 32.44 -11.01 27.35
N ASN A 330 33.52 -11.40 26.67
CA ASN A 330 34.75 -11.90 27.27
C ASN A 330 35.94 -10.94 27.16
N ALA A 331 35.74 -9.65 26.86
CA ALA A 331 36.84 -8.69 26.74
C ALA A 331 37.70 -8.56 28.03
N ALA A 332 37.24 -9.09 29.17
CA ALA A 332 37.98 -9.07 30.43
C ALA A 332 38.82 -10.32 30.71
N THR A 333 38.73 -11.40 29.93
CA THR A 333 39.49 -12.65 30.20
C THR A 333 40.31 -13.06 28.98
N ALA A 334 41.61 -12.75 29.04
CA ALA A 334 42.58 -13.21 28.05
C ALA A 334 42.55 -14.75 27.95
N GLY A 335 42.18 -15.28 26.78
CA GLY A 335 42.20 -16.71 26.48
C GLY A 335 40.83 -17.38 26.24
N ALA A 336 39.71 -16.70 26.47
CA ALA A 336 38.39 -17.24 26.13
C ALA A 336 38.04 -16.98 24.65
N ASN A 337 37.50 -17.98 23.94
CA ASN A 337 36.92 -17.78 22.62
C ASN A 337 35.86 -16.66 22.70
N PRO A 338 35.91 -15.66 21.81
CA PRO A 338 34.98 -14.53 21.85
C PRO A 338 33.54 -15.05 21.64
N SER A 339 32.72 -14.97 22.69
CA SER A 339 31.27 -15.14 22.55
C SER A 339 30.68 -13.78 22.24
N TRP A 340 30.36 -13.56 20.96
CA TRP A 340 29.64 -12.39 20.50
C TRP A 340 28.17 -12.52 20.92
N VAL A 341 27.70 -11.61 21.76
CA VAL A 341 26.29 -11.54 22.17
C VAL A 341 25.63 -10.36 21.49
N GLN A 342 24.45 -10.59 20.91
CA GLN A 342 23.66 -9.55 20.27
C GLN A 342 23.30 -8.47 21.31
N VAL A 343 23.56 -7.21 20.98
CA VAL A 343 23.07 -6.10 21.81
C VAL A 343 21.54 -6.07 21.65
N ARG A 344 20.77 -6.14 22.75
CA ARG A 344 19.29 -6.15 22.68
C ARG A 344 18.73 -5.00 21.84
N ASP A 345 19.43 -3.87 21.83
CA ASP A 345 19.08 -2.63 21.14
C ASP A 345 19.28 -2.68 19.61
N SER A 346 19.79 -3.80 19.06
CA SER A 346 20.00 -4.03 17.61
C SER A 346 19.17 -5.20 17.04
N ASN A 347 18.15 -5.64 17.76
CA ASN A 347 17.24 -6.68 17.26
C ASN A 347 16.24 -6.09 16.23
N PHE A 348 15.69 -6.93 15.35
CA PHE A 348 14.68 -6.53 14.35
C PHE A 348 13.42 -5.88 14.97
N TYR A 349 13.20 -6.06 16.28
CA TYR A 349 12.11 -5.45 17.06
C TYR A 349 12.45 -4.05 17.61
N SER A 350 13.73 -3.67 17.59
CA SER A 350 14.25 -2.35 18.01
C SER A 350 14.33 -1.39 16.83
N CYS A 351 14.31 -1.93 15.61
CA CYS A 351 14.19 -1.12 14.40
C CYS A 351 12.73 -0.72 14.19
N ASN A 352 12.43 0.56 14.44
CA ASN A 352 11.10 1.14 14.23
C ASN A 352 10.87 1.59 12.77
N ASP A 353 11.52 0.94 11.82
CA ASP A 353 11.28 1.21 10.40
C ASP A 353 10.08 0.38 9.93
N ASN A 354 8.90 0.99 10.00
CA ASN A 354 7.65 0.34 9.61
C ASN A 354 7.59 0.02 8.10
N GLU A 355 8.39 0.68 7.26
CA GLU A 355 8.48 0.37 5.83
C GLU A 355 9.24 -0.94 5.58
N TYR A 356 10.29 -1.21 6.36
CA TYR A 356 11.06 -2.46 6.30
C TYR A 356 10.17 -3.71 6.47
N GLN A 357 9.25 -3.70 7.44
CA GLN A 357 8.41 -4.87 7.74
C GLN A 357 7.39 -5.14 6.64
N VAL A 358 6.75 -4.09 6.11
CA VAL A 358 5.83 -4.17 4.98
C VAL A 358 6.56 -4.72 3.75
N ASN A 359 7.78 -4.23 3.48
CA ASN A 359 8.60 -4.69 2.37
C ASN A 359 8.97 -6.17 2.51
N LEU A 360 9.38 -6.60 3.70
CA LEU A 360 9.76 -7.98 3.96
C LEU A 360 8.58 -8.95 3.75
N LEU A 361 7.38 -8.61 4.25
CA LEU A 361 6.18 -9.43 4.05
C LEU A 361 5.79 -9.49 2.57
N ASN A 362 5.86 -8.37 1.86
CA ASN A 362 5.56 -8.31 0.43
C ASN A 362 6.54 -9.14 -0.42
N MET A 363 7.84 -9.08 -0.10
CA MET A 363 8.87 -9.93 -0.73
C MET A 363 8.64 -11.41 -0.46
N SER A 364 8.29 -11.75 0.79
CA SER A 364 7.98 -13.12 1.19
C SER A 364 6.80 -13.68 0.43
N GLU A 365 5.72 -12.91 0.36
CA GLU A 365 4.48 -13.31 -0.32
C GLU A 365 4.72 -13.52 -1.82
N PHE A 366 5.43 -12.58 -2.45
CA PHE A 366 5.76 -12.69 -3.85
C PHE A 366 6.67 -13.90 -4.13
N HIS A 367 7.58 -14.25 -3.24
CA HIS A 367 8.42 -15.43 -3.40
C HIS A 367 7.64 -16.74 -3.18
N LYS A 368 6.72 -16.78 -2.19
CA LYS A 368 6.03 -18.00 -1.77
C LYS A 368 5.12 -18.60 -2.84
N ASN A 369 4.52 -17.73 -3.65
CA ASN A 369 3.34 -18.09 -4.44
C ASN A 369 3.54 -18.01 -5.96
N GLN A 370 4.76 -17.86 -6.47
CA GLN A 370 4.96 -17.47 -7.88
C GLN A 370 5.93 -18.35 -8.66
N SER A 371 5.45 -18.91 -9.78
CA SER A 371 6.30 -19.34 -10.89
C SER A 371 6.72 -18.13 -11.72
N VAL A 372 7.81 -18.25 -12.50
CA VAL A 372 8.25 -17.22 -13.46
C VAL A 372 7.15 -16.99 -14.51
N LEU A 373 6.41 -15.88 -14.41
CA LEU A 373 5.28 -15.58 -15.31
C LEU A 373 5.76 -15.02 -16.64
N LEU A 374 6.82 -14.22 -16.61
CA LEU A 374 7.35 -13.61 -17.83
C LEU A 374 7.89 -14.65 -18.80
N ASP A 375 8.25 -15.85 -18.33
CA ASP A 375 8.64 -16.95 -19.21
C ASP A 375 7.44 -17.43 -20.04
N LYS A 376 6.27 -17.58 -19.40
CA LYS A 376 5.01 -17.90 -20.11
C LYS A 376 4.64 -16.81 -21.11
N ILE A 377 4.81 -15.53 -20.76
CA ILE A 377 4.47 -14.40 -21.61
C ILE A 377 5.42 -14.25 -22.80
N VAL A 378 6.73 -14.33 -22.57
CA VAL A 378 7.74 -14.16 -23.63
C VAL A 378 7.67 -15.29 -24.66
N ASN A 379 7.20 -16.46 -24.24
CA ASN A 379 7.00 -17.63 -25.09
C ASN A 379 5.55 -17.75 -25.63
N ASP A 380 4.65 -16.81 -25.32
CA ASP A 380 3.31 -16.78 -25.90
C ASP A 380 3.38 -16.34 -27.37
N ASN A 381 2.77 -17.14 -28.26
CA ASN A 381 2.78 -16.89 -29.71
C ASN A 381 2.16 -15.53 -30.11
N ASN A 382 1.30 -14.96 -29.27
CA ASN A 382 0.64 -13.68 -29.51
C ASN A 382 1.43 -12.49 -28.94
N TYR A 383 2.48 -12.75 -28.15
CA TYR A 383 3.29 -11.72 -27.56
C TYR A 383 4.48 -11.36 -28.47
N LYS A 384 4.56 -10.09 -28.87
CA LYS A 384 5.75 -9.60 -29.57
C LYS A 384 6.89 -9.40 -28.57
N LYS A 385 7.78 -10.39 -28.51
CA LYS A 385 9.02 -10.34 -27.73
C LYS A 385 9.84 -9.07 -28.02
N THR A 386 10.33 -8.42 -26.97
CA THR A 386 11.16 -7.21 -27.04
C THR A 386 12.41 -7.34 -26.16
N LYS A 387 13.42 -6.49 -26.38
CA LYS A 387 14.57 -6.39 -25.47
C LYS A 387 14.15 -6.06 -24.03
N TYR A 388 13.08 -5.30 -23.86
CA TYR A 388 12.55 -4.94 -22.54
C TYR A 388 11.93 -6.16 -21.84
N SER A 389 11.16 -6.99 -22.56
CA SER A 389 10.59 -8.20 -21.98
C SER A 389 11.65 -9.25 -21.63
N ASP A 390 12.73 -9.36 -22.40
CA ASP A 390 13.88 -10.20 -22.07
C ASP A 390 14.60 -9.73 -20.79
N TYR A 391 14.81 -8.43 -20.66
CA TYR A 391 15.36 -7.83 -19.45
C TYR A 391 14.47 -8.12 -18.23
N CYS A 392 13.16 -7.92 -18.36
CA CYS A 392 12.21 -8.21 -17.29
C CYS A 392 12.21 -9.69 -16.89
N LEU A 393 12.24 -10.60 -17.88
CA LEU A 393 12.33 -12.04 -17.63
C LEU A 393 13.60 -12.42 -16.87
N ALA A 394 14.75 -11.84 -17.24
CA ALA A 394 16.01 -12.09 -16.56
C ALA A 394 15.94 -11.69 -15.08
N ILE A 395 15.36 -10.52 -14.76
CA ILE A 395 15.21 -10.06 -13.37
C ILE A 395 14.25 -10.96 -12.58
N GLU A 396 13.11 -11.34 -13.16
CA GLU A 396 12.15 -12.23 -12.48
C GLU A 396 12.78 -13.60 -12.17
N LYS A 397 13.52 -14.17 -13.13
CA LYS A 397 14.29 -15.41 -12.91
C LYS A 397 15.34 -15.24 -11.83
N GLU A 398 16.09 -14.15 -11.85
CA GLU A 398 17.10 -13.88 -10.82
C GLU A 398 16.46 -13.74 -9.42
N PHE A 399 15.28 -13.13 -9.32
CA PHE A 399 14.60 -12.98 -8.04
C PHE A 399 14.03 -14.30 -7.51
N LEU A 400 13.36 -15.08 -8.37
CA LEU A 400 12.63 -16.29 -7.97
C LEU A 400 13.49 -17.56 -7.95
N GLN A 401 14.51 -17.65 -8.82
CA GLN A 401 15.23 -18.90 -9.10
C GLN A 401 16.73 -18.87 -8.77
N ASP A 402 17.37 -17.71 -8.64
CA ASP A 402 18.80 -17.66 -8.31
C ASP A 402 19.07 -18.06 -6.85
N ASP A 403 20.24 -18.65 -6.59
CA ASP A 403 20.70 -19.02 -5.24
C ASP A 403 21.12 -17.81 -4.39
N LYS A 404 21.20 -16.63 -5.01
CA LYS A 404 21.48 -15.36 -4.34
C LYS A 404 20.24 -14.82 -3.58
N TYR A 405 20.51 -13.88 -2.67
CA TYR A 405 19.48 -13.20 -1.88
C TYR A 405 18.70 -12.19 -2.73
N PRO A 406 17.36 -12.32 -2.88
CA PRO A 406 16.57 -11.36 -3.64
C PRO A 406 16.53 -10.00 -2.94
N THR A 407 16.50 -8.91 -3.71
CA THR A 407 16.58 -7.54 -3.18
C THR A 407 15.29 -6.77 -3.39
N GLU A 408 14.99 -5.83 -2.50
CA GLU A 408 13.84 -4.92 -2.65
C GLU A 408 13.91 -4.12 -3.96
N VAL A 409 15.12 -3.72 -4.39
CA VAL A 409 15.35 -3.03 -5.67
C VAL A 409 14.85 -3.89 -6.84
N LYS A 410 15.22 -5.17 -6.86
CA LYS A 410 14.76 -6.12 -7.89
C LYS A 410 13.25 -6.33 -7.82
N LEU A 411 12.66 -6.42 -6.62
CA LEU A 411 11.20 -6.51 -6.48
C LEU A 411 10.50 -5.29 -7.11
N ASN A 412 11.02 -4.09 -6.88
CA ASN A 412 10.50 -2.87 -7.48
C ASN A 412 10.67 -2.84 -9.01
N MET A 413 11.79 -3.34 -9.54
CA MET A 413 11.97 -3.51 -10.99
C MET A 413 10.96 -4.49 -11.59
N ILE A 414 10.69 -5.62 -10.92
CA ILE A 414 9.68 -6.61 -11.35
C ILE A 414 8.28 -5.99 -11.37
N LYS A 415 7.92 -5.24 -10.33
CA LYS A 415 6.66 -4.48 -10.28
C LYS A 415 6.53 -3.57 -11.50
N ASP A 416 7.55 -2.79 -11.82
CA ASP A 416 7.52 -1.88 -12.97
C ASP A 416 7.44 -2.65 -14.30
N CYS A 417 8.13 -3.78 -14.41
CA CYS A 417 8.03 -4.70 -15.54
C CYS A 417 6.59 -5.20 -15.75
N TYR A 418 5.91 -5.71 -14.72
CA TYR A 418 4.53 -6.15 -14.84
C TYR A 418 3.59 -5.01 -15.25
N GLY A 419 3.73 -3.84 -14.63
CA GLY A 419 2.91 -2.67 -14.95
C GLY A 419 3.07 -2.19 -16.39
N ASN A 420 4.30 -2.21 -16.92
CA ASN A 420 4.57 -1.79 -18.30
C ASN A 420 4.11 -2.83 -19.32
N ILE A 421 4.37 -4.12 -19.08
CA ILE A 421 3.91 -5.20 -19.96
C ILE A 421 2.37 -5.25 -20.01
N TYR A 422 1.69 -5.04 -18.88
CA TYR A 422 0.24 -4.92 -18.82
C TYR A 422 -0.31 -3.78 -19.71
N LYS A 423 0.39 -2.64 -19.77
CA LYS A 423 -0.02 -1.47 -20.57
C LYS A 423 0.18 -1.65 -22.07
N ASP A 424 1.27 -2.30 -22.47
CA ASP A 424 1.71 -2.33 -23.86
C ASP A 424 1.00 -3.38 -24.74
N GLN A 425 0.17 -4.25 -24.15
CA GLN A 425 -0.26 -5.47 -24.84
C GLN A 425 -1.75 -5.52 -25.15
N LYS A 426 -2.07 -5.42 -26.44
CA LYS A 426 -3.41 -5.69 -26.99
C LYS A 426 -3.65 -7.17 -27.32
N LEU A 427 -2.60 -7.99 -27.35
CA LEU A 427 -2.63 -9.35 -27.89
C LEU A 427 -2.43 -10.46 -26.84
N LEU A 428 -2.21 -10.10 -25.57
CA LEU A 428 -2.17 -11.10 -24.51
C LEU A 428 -3.56 -11.71 -24.27
N SER A 429 -3.57 -12.98 -23.91
CA SER A 429 -4.80 -13.64 -23.42
C SER A 429 -5.33 -12.91 -22.17
N VAL A 430 -6.65 -12.97 -21.98
CA VAL A 430 -7.31 -12.34 -20.82
C VAL A 430 -6.74 -12.89 -19.50
N GLU A 431 -6.42 -14.18 -19.46
CA GLU A 431 -5.82 -14.86 -18.31
C GLU A 431 -4.45 -14.26 -17.94
N LEU A 432 -3.51 -14.20 -18.89
CA LEU A 432 -2.17 -13.64 -18.64
C LEU A 432 -2.22 -12.15 -18.29
N LYS A 433 -3.14 -11.41 -18.91
CA LYS A 433 -3.36 -9.99 -18.59
C LYS A 433 -3.87 -9.81 -17.15
N ASN A 434 -4.79 -10.66 -16.70
CA ASN A 434 -5.29 -10.63 -15.33
C ASN A 434 -4.22 -11.04 -14.33
N GLU A 435 -3.41 -12.07 -14.64
CA GLU A 435 -2.30 -12.50 -13.78
C GLU A 435 -1.24 -11.41 -13.63
N LEU A 436 -0.85 -10.75 -14.74
CA LEU A 436 0.06 -9.59 -14.71
C LEU A 436 -0.45 -8.47 -13.81
N LEU A 437 -1.73 -8.12 -13.94
CA LEU A 437 -2.33 -7.07 -13.15
C LEU A 437 -2.36 -7.45 -11.66
N LEU A 438 -2.74 -8.68 -11.33
CA LEU A 438 -2.77 -9.17 -9.96
C LEU A 438 -1.37 -9.10 -9.32
N ARG A 439 -0.33 -9.57 -10.02
CA ARG A 439 1.05 -9.50 -9.51
C ARG A 439 1.54 -8.06 -9.36
N TYR A 440 1.24 -7.20 -10.34
CA TYR A 440 1.55 -5.77 -10.24
C TYR A 440 0.89 -5.13 -9.01
N LEU A 441 -0.40 -5.37 -8.78
CA LEU A 441 -1.15 -4.82 -7.65
C LEU A 441 -0.67 -5.36 -6.31
N THR A 442 -0.36 -6.66 -6.24
CA THR A 442 0.26 -7.28 -5.05
C THR A 442 1.50 -6.50 -4.64
N LEU A 443 2.41 -6.27 -5.60
CA LEU A 443 3.67 -5.55 -5.33
C LEU A 443 3.49 -4.05 -5.08
N LYS A 444 2.54 -3.41 -5.78
CA LYS A 444 2.25 -1.97 -5.65
C LYS A 444 1.57 -1.63 -4.32
N ASN A 445 0.54 -2.39 -3.95
CA ASN A 445 -0.31 -2.09 -2.80
C ASN A 445 0.33 -2.50 -1.47
N LYS A 446 1.21 -3.52 -1.48
CA LYS A 446 1.91 -4.04 -0.29
C LYS A 446 0.97 -4.44 0.86
N THR A 447 -0.26 -4.81 0.53
CA THR A 447 -1.35 -5.23 1.46
C THR A 447 -1.44 -6.73 1.60
N ALA A 448 -0.72 -7.47 0.76
CA ALA A 448 -0.63 -8.91 0.89
C ALA A 448 0.00 -9.25 2.23
N ASN A 449 -0.51 -10.28 2.92
CA ASN A 449 -0.05 -10.67 4.25
C ASN A 449 -0.19 -9.61 5.35
N PHE A 450 -1.02 -8.57 5.15
CA PHE A 450 -1.30 -7.55 6.16
C PHE A 450 -1.83 -8.12 7.49
N HIS A 451 -2.51 -9.27 7.44
CA HIS A 451 -3.00 -9.98 8.62
C HIS A 451 -1.88 -10.40 9.60
N PHE A 452 -0.64 -10.60 9.12
CA PHE A 452 0.52 -10.82 9.99
C PHE A 452 1.00 -9.55 10.70
N LEU A 453 0.82 -8.37 10.08
CA LEU A 453 1.12 -7.10 10.74
C LEU A 453 0.11 -6.82 11.86
N LEU A 454 -1.18 -7.14 11.64
CA LEU A 454 -2.17 -7.08 12.70
C LEU A 454 -1.86 -8.07 13.83
N ASN A 455 -1.52 -9.33 13.52
CA ASN A 455 -1.14 -10.32 14.54
C ASN A 455 0.14 -9.99 15.32
N ARG A 456 0.82 -8.87 15.02
CA ARG A 456 1.96 -8.38 15.81
C ARG A 456 1.55 -7.74 17.14
N ASP A 457 0.28 -7.86 17.54
CA ASP A 457 -0.27 -7.49 18.84
C ASP A 457 0.36 -8.17 20.07
N PHE A 458 1.46 -8.91 19.91
CA PHE A 458 2.22 -9.47 21.03
C PHE A 458 2.54 -8.41 22.10
N ASP A 459 2.80 -7.17 21.70
CA ASP A 459 3.04 -6.10 22.66
C ASP A 459 1.78 -5.77 23.46
N LEU A 460 0.60 -5.69 22.81
CA LEU A 460 -0.67 -5.49 23.51
C LEU A 460 -1.02 -6.66 24.41
N ASP A 461 -0.85 -7.91 23.95
CA ASP A 461 -1.14 -9.13 24.72
C ASP A 461 -0.22 -9.26 25.95
N ASN A 462 1.07 -8.96 25.80
CA ASN A 462 1.99 -8.86 26.93
C ASN A 462 1.63 -7.73 27.88
N ARG A 463 1.11 -6.60 27.37
CA ARG A 463 0.70 -5.47 28.21
C ARG A 463 -0.56 -5.78 29.00
N VAL A 464 -1.53 -6.46 28.40
CA VAL A 464 -2.68 -7.03 29.14
C VAL A 464 -2.17 -7.92 30.26
N THR A 465 -1.26 -8.86 29.95
CA THR A 465 -0.67 -9.75 30.95
C THR A 465 0.08 -8.98 32.05
N ASP A 466 0.85 -7.94 31.71
CA ASP A 466 1.57 -7.10 32.67
C ASP A 466 0.60 -6.37 33.61
N LEU A 467 -0.49 -5.79 33.08
CA LEU A 467 -1.54 -5.10 33.85
C LEU A 467 -2.28 -6.06 34.78
N GLU A 468 -2.69 -7.23 34.26
CA GLU A 468 -3.35 -8.29 35.05
C GLU A 468 -2.47 -8.79 36.21
N ASN A 469 -1.14 -8.71 36.06
CA ASN A 469 -0.16 -9.01 37.10
C ASN A 469 0.19 -7.81 37.99
N GLY A 470 -0.55 -6.71 37.90
CA GLY A 470 -0.38 -5.52 38.75
C GLY A 470 0.84 -4.66 38.41
N LYS A 471 1.41 -4.80 37.20
CA LYS A 471 2.50 -3.91 36.76
C LYS A 471 1.93 -2.61 36.21
N ASN A 472 2.46 -1.49 36.68
CA ASN A 472 2.15 -0.18 36.11
C ASN A 472 2.83 0.00 34.74
N ILE A 473 2.05 0.40 33.74
CA ILE A 473 2.54 0.88 32.45
C ILE A 473 2.68 2.39 32.55
N ASN A 474 3.87 2.94 32.29
CA ASN A 474 4.04 4.40 32.26
C ASN A 474 3.50 5.00 30.94
N SER A 475 3.12 6.27 30.98
CA SER A 475 2.58 7.02 29.84
C SER A 475 3.59 7.22 28.69
N GLU A 476 4.90 7.26 28.96
CA GLU A 476 5.93 7.42 27.92
C GLU A 476 6.03 6.17 27.02
N PHE A 477 6.02 4.98 27.61
CA PHE A 477 5.93 3.72 26.86
C PHE A 477 4.67 3.69 26.00
N TYR A 478 3.57 4.21 26.56
CA TYR A 478 2.29 4.29 25.88
C TYR A 478 2.36 5.09 24.57
N TYR A 479 2.89 6.33 24.59
CA TYR A 479 3.04 7.15 23.37
C TYR A 479 3.99 6.53 22.33
N TYR A 480 5.05 5.87 22.78
CA TYR A 480 6.02 5.22 21.91
C TYR A 480 5.43 3.98 21.22
N ALA A 481 4.83 3.07 21.99
CA ALA A 481 4.15 1.89 21.47
C ALA A 481 3.03 2.29 20.52
N TYR A 482 2.31 3.35 20.87
CA TYR A 482 1.28 3.92 20.02
C TYR A 482 1.84 4.39 18.66
N ARG A 483 2.91 5.20 18.65
CA ARG A 483 3.50 5.68 17.38
C ARG A 483 3.99 4.57 16.45
N ASN A 484 4.54 3.53 17.03
CA ASN A 484 5.00 2.38 16.25
C ASN A 484 3.87 1.55 15.67
N THR A 485 2.71 1.53 16.31
CA THR A 485 1.58 0.69 15.91
C THR A 485 0.62 1.42 14.97
N TYR A 486 0.23 2.66 15.26
CA TYR A 486 -0.84 3.32 14.49
C TYR A 486 -0.48 3.58 13.03
N SER A 487 0.78 3.86 12.72
CA SER A 487 1.19 4.23 11.36
C SER A 487 0.86 3.11 10.38
N LEU A 488 1.08 1.85 10.76
CA LEU A 488 0.68 0.68 9.96
C LEU A 488 -0.84 0.45 9.95
N SER A 489 -1.52 0.72 11.07
CA SER A 489 -2.96 0.48 11.23
C SER A 489 -3.85 1.40 10.39
N PHE A 490 -3.32 2.55 9.95
CA PHE A 490 -3.98 3.43 8.96
C PHE A 490 -3.57 3.12 7.51
N LEU A 491 -2.84 2.02 7.28
CA LEU A 491 -2.37 1.56 5.96
C LEU A 491 -1.63 2.66 5.17
N ASN A 492 -0.88 3.50 5.89
CA ASN A 492 -0.19 4.65 5.32
C ASN A 492 0.94 4.28 4.35
N PHE A 493 1.27 2.99 4.20
CA PHE A 493 2.21 2.44 3.22
C PHE A 493 1.53 2.13 1.88
N SER A 494 0.23 1.80 1.87
CA SER A 494 -0.47 1.29 0.69
C SER A 494 -1.03 2.40 -0.18
N PRO A 495 -0.67 2.48 -1.48
CA PRO A 495 -1.33 3.38 -2.44
C PRO A 495 -2.84 3.16 -2.60
N ALA A 496 -3.39 2.03 -2.14
CA ALA A 496 -4.85 1.81 -2.14
C ALA A 496 -5.58 2.71 -1.13
N VAL A 497 -4.90 3.10 -0.05
CA VAL A 497 -5.43 3.95 1.04
C VAL A 497 -4.74 5.32 1.05
N TRP A 498 -3.43 5.37 0.85
CA TRP A 498 -2.61 6.57 0.95
C TRP A 498 -2.48 7.28 -0.40
N ARG A 499 -3.13 8.44 -0.54
CA ARG A 499 -3.29 9.22 -1.77
C ARG A 499 -2.45 10.50 -1.82
N ILE A 500 -1.86 10.91 -0.69
CA ILE A 500 -0.94 12.06 -0.64
C ILE A 500 0.52 11.61 -0.77
N ASN A 501 1.39 12.53 -1.21
CA ASN A 501 2.81 12.24 -1.40
C ASN A 501 3.58 12.30 -0.07
N GLU A 502 3.16 13.17 0.85
CA GLU A 502 3.73 13.24 2.19
C GLU A 502 3.43 11.96 2.96
N ARG A 503 4.36 11.50 3.80
CA ARG A 503 4.20 10.31 4.63
C ARG A 503 4.45 10.68 6.10
N PRO A 504 3.82 10.00 7.05
CA PRO A 504 4.18 10.10 8.47
C PRO A 504 5.66 9.82 8.69
N LYS A 505 6.23 10.38 9.75
CA LYS A 505 7.65 10.16 10.07
C LYS A 505 7.85 8.74 10.61
N TYR A 506 8.25 7.82 9.74
CA TYR A 506 8.59 6.44 10.11
C TYR A 506 9.86 6.31 10.95
N ASN A 507 10.74 7.32 10.94
CA ASN A 507 11.95 7.28 11.75
C ASN A 507 11.69 7.91 13.13
N LEU A 508 11.89 7.13 14.19
CA LEU A 508 11.87 7.60 15.57
C LEU A 508 13.24 8.19 15.95
N GLY A 509 13.60 9.31 15.33
CA GLY A 509 14.80 10.08 15.71
C GLY A 509 16.14 9.42 15.37
N THR A 510 17.21 10.21 15.47
CA THR A 510 18.58 9.71 15.38
C THR A 510 18.82 8.73 16.53
N PHE A 511 19.28 7.52 16.22
CA PHE A 511 19.93 6.66 17.20
C PHE A 511 21.12 7.45 17.73
N THR A 512 20.96 8.19 18.83
CA THR A 512 22.11 8.62 19.61
C THR A 512 22.67 7.32 20.14
N PRO A 513 23.87 6.88 19.72
CA PRO A 513 24.48 5.72 20.34
C PRO A 513 24.43 6.01 21.82
N SER A 514 23.73 5.19 22.59
CA SER A 514 23.69 5.40 24.02
C SER A 514 25.13 5.23 24.49
N ASN A 515 25.85 6.34 24.65
CA ASN A 515 26.95 6.40 25.58
C ASN A 515 26.29 6.22 26.94
N ARG A 516 25.97 4.97 27.32
CA ARG A 516 25.65 4.63 28.72
C ARG A 516 26.86 4.80 29.65
N TYR A 517 27.92 5.46 29.16
CA TYR A 517 29.04 6.00 29.92
C TYR A 517 29.05 7.53 30.04
N THR A 518 28.06 8.27 29.51
CA THR A 518 27.75 9.58 30.10
C THR A 518 27.01 9.32 31.40
N ASP A 519 27.85 9.26 32.43
CA ASP A 519 27.61 9.13 33.86
C ASP A 519 26.20 9.56 34.30
N TYR A 520 25.40 8.62 34.82
CA TYR A 520 24.12 8.95 35.49
C TYR A 520 24.34 9.90 36.69
N LYS A 521 25.60 10.09 37.14
CA LYS A 521 25.99 11.10 38.13
C LYS A 521 26.00 12.54 37.61
N SER A 522 26.09 12.80 36.30
CA SER A 522 26.17 14.18 35.79
C SER A 522 24.81 14.88 35.67
N LEU A 523 23.69 14.19 35.94
CA LEU A 523 22.35 14.79 35.95
C LEU A 523 21.84 15.16 37.37
N HIS A 524 22.59 14.84 38.43
CA HIS A 524 22.25 15.19 39.82
C HIS A 524 23.38 15.89 40.59
N GLY A 525 24.29 16.58 39.90
CA GLY A 525 25.41 17.29 40.53
C GLY A 525 25.53 18.75 40.11
N ALA A 526 24.53 19.59 40.43
CA ALA A 526 24.70 21.04 40.51
C ALA A 526 23.59 21.66 41.37
N ALA A 527 23.53 21.25 42.63
CA ALA A 527 23.03 22.10 43.70
C ALA A 527 24.15 22.20 44.73
N ASN A 528 24.87 23.31 44.67
CA ASN A 528 25.50 23.99 45.80
C ASN A 528 25.47 25.48 45.48
#